data_AF-A0A353T625-F1
#
_entry.id   AF-A0A353T625-F1
#
_cell.length_a   1.000
_cell.length_b   1.000
_cell.length_c   1.000
_cell.angle_alpha   90.00
_cell.angle_beta   90.00
_cell.angle_gamma   90.00
#
_symmetry.space_group_name_H-M   'P 1'
#
loop_
_entity.id
_entity.type
_entity.pdbx_description
1 polymer ?
#
loop_
_entity_poly.entity_id
_entity_poly.type
_entity_poly.pdbx_seq_one_letter_code
_entity_poly.pdbx_strand_id
1 'polypeptide(L)'
;IDCPAGIEQGFKNAIAGADKAVVITMPEVSAVRDADRIIGLLASNELTNPQLIINRLRMDMVKRGDMMNIDDTIDILGVDLLGVVPDDEEIIISSNRGEPVVTGSSSFAGQAYRNIAKRLLGEKVPLLDMDTEETFMDRLRNLFTVKNKKKTWKG
;
A
#
# COMPACT_ATOMS: atom_id res chain seq x y z
N ILE A 1 3.41 -15.08 11.69
CA ILE A 1 4.04 -16.25 11.02
C ILE A 1 4.27 -15.82 9.59
N ASP A 2 5.50 -15.81 9.11
CA ASP A 2 5.75 -15.55 7.69
C ASP A 2 5.41 -16.81 6.91
N CYS A 3 4.59 -16.67 5.88
CA CYS A 3 4.05 -17.79 5.14
C CYS A 3 4.82 -17.95 3.83
N PRO A 4 5.23 -19.18 3.45
CA PRO A 4 5.80 -19.37 2.12
C PRO A 4 4.82 -18.91 1.04
N ALA A 5 5.35 -18.32 -0.03
CA ALA A 5 4.56 -17.97 -1.20
C ALA A 5 4.05 -19.27 -1.87
N GLY A 6 2.74 -19.38 -2.09
CA GLY A 6 2.11 -20.53 -2.74
C GLY A 6 1.16 -21.33 -1.84
N ILE A 7 0.51 -22.35 -2.42
CA ILE A 7 -0.55 -23.16 -1.80
C ILE A 7 -0.06 -24.51 -1.26
N GLU A 8 1.24 -24.63 -1.05
CA GLU A 8 1.92 -25.88 -0.71
C GLU A 8 1.67 -26.31 0.74
N GLN A 9 2.18 -27.49 1.12
CA GLN A 9 1.99 -28.04 2.46
C GLN A 9 2.48 -27.11 3.58
N GLY A 10 3.49 -26.28 3.30
CA GLY A 10 3.97 -25.24 4.23
C GLY A 10 2.92 -24.17 4.56
N PHE A 11 2.05 -23.81 3.59
CA PHE A 11 0.95 -22.87 3.80
C PHE A 11 -0.06 -23.41 4.80
N LYS A 12 -0.48 -24.68 4.64
CA LYS A 12 -1.44 -25.33 5.54
C LYS A 12 -0.95 -25.38 6.99
N ASN A 13 0.34 -25.66 7.19
CA ASN A 13 0.93 -25.67 8.52
C ASN A 13 0.99 -24.25 9.14
N ALA A 14 1.25 -23.22 8.32
CA ALA A 14 1.33 -21.84 8.78
C ALA A 14 -0.03 -21.27 9.20
N ILE A 15 -1.12 -21.65 8.52
CA ILE A 15 -2.47 -21.16 8.83
C ILE A 15 -3.16 -21.94 9.96
N ALA A 16 -2.74 -23.18 10.25
CA ALA A 16 -3.40 -24.06 11.21
C ALA A 16 -3.48 -23.51 12.65
N GLY A 17 -2.64 -22.55 13.01
CA GLY A 17 -2.63 -21.91 14.33
C GLY A 17 -2.83 -20.39 14.27
N ALA A 18 -3.31 -19.83 13.16
CA ALA A 18 -3.52 -18.40 13.03
C ALA A 18 -4.93 -18.01 13.52
N ASP A 19 -5.04 -16.92 14.27
CA ASP A 19 -6.35 -16.32 14.62
C ASP A 19 -6.83 -15.31 13.57
N LYS A 20 -5.88 -14.71 12.84
CA LYS A 20 -6.11 -13.67 11.83
C LYS A 20 -5.13 -13.88 10.68
N ALA A 21 -5.58 -13.53 9.48
CA ALA A 21 -4.75 -13.55 8.28
C ALA A 21 -4.65 -12.14 7.68
N VAL A 22 -3.46 -11.81 7.17
CA VAL A 22 -3.22 -10.61 6.37
C VAL A 22 -2.63 -11.06 5.05
N VAL A 23 -3.32 -10.75 3.96
CA VAL A 23 -2.89 -11.03 2.59
C VAL A 23 -2.17 -9.81 2.06
N ILE A 24 -0.97 -10.00 1.52
CA ILE A 24 -0.18 -8.95 0.89
C ILE A 24 -0.19 -9.21 -0.60
N THR A 25 -0.58 -8.20 -1.40
CA THR A 25 -0.57 -8.30 -2.86
C THR A 25 -0.05 -7.04 -3.51
N MET A 26 0.27 -7.12 -4.80
CA MET A 26 0.58 -5.97 -5.64
C MET A 26 -0.66 -5.61 -6.48
N PRO A 27 -0.84 -4.35 -6.89
CA PRO A 27 -1.94 -3.88 -7.73
C PRO A 27 -1.78 -4.30 -9.21
N GLU A 28 -1.56 -5.60 -9.43
CA GLU A 28 -1.37 -6.23 -10.74
C GLU A 28 -2.38 -7.37 -10.93
N VAL A 29 -2.92 -7.51 -12.14
CA VAL A 29 -3.99 -8.49 -12.44
C VAL A 29 -3.61 -9.92 -12.04
N SER A 30 -2.37 -10.33 -12.29
CA SER A 30 -1.85 -11.65 -11.91
C SER A 30 -1.81 -11.83 -10.38
N ALA A 31 -1.23 -10.86 -9.67
CA ALA A 31 -1.10 -10.90 -8.21
C ALA A 31 -2.46 -10.88 -7.51
N VAL A 32 -3.42 -10.10 -8.02
CA VAL A 32 -4.80 -10.08 -7.50
C VAL A 32 -5.50 -11.42 -7.71
N ARG A 33 -5.36 -12.05 -8.89
CA ARG A 33 -5.94 -13.39 -9.11
C ARG A 33 -5.35 -14.46 -8.19
N ASP A 34 -4.05 -14.38 -7.90
CA ASP A 34 -3.42 -15.31 -6.97
C ASP A 34 -3.89 -15.05 -5.53
N ALA A 35 -4.02 -13.78 -5.13
CA ALA A 35 -4.58 -13.40 -3.83
C ALA A 35 -6.01 -13.89 -3.62
N ASP A 36 -6.87 -13.81 -4.65
CA ASP A 36 -8.24 -14.34 -4.63
C ASP A 36 -8.26 -15.84 -4.29
N ARG A 37 -7.40 -16.64 -4.93
CA ARG A 37 -7.27 -18.07 -4.61
C ARG A 37 -6.83 -18.31 -3.16
N ILE A 38 -5.89 -17.51 -2.66
CA ILE A 38 -5.41 -17.60 -1.28
C ILE A 38 -6.54 -17.27 -0.29
N ILE A 39 -7.32 -16.22 -0.56
CA ILE A 39 -8.48 -15.84 0.26
C ILE A 39 -9.51 -16.97 0.30
N GLY A 40 -9.82 -17.60 -0.83
CA GLY A 40 -10.70 -18.77 -0.87
C GLY A 40 -10.18 -19.95 -0.02
N LEU A 41 -8.86 -20.18 -0.03
CA LEU A 41 -8.23 -21.21 0.80
C LEU A 41 -8.28 -20.87 2.29
N LEU A 42 -8.06 -19.61 2.66
CA LEU A 42 -8.17 -19.14 4.05
C LEU A 42 -9.60 -19.34 4.57
N ALA A 43 -10.61 -18.96 3.77
CA ALA A 43 -12.01 -19.17 4.11
C ALA A 43 -12.34 -20.67 4.33
N SER A 44 -11.74 -21.55 3.53
CA SER A 44 -11.91 -23.01 3.66
C SER A 44 -11.29 -23.60 4.93
N ASN A 45 -10.41 -22.84 5.61
CA ASN A 45 -9.76 -23.21 6.87
C ASN A 45 -10.26 -22.34 8.04
N GLU A 46 -11.51 -21.86 7.97
CA GLU A 46 -12.19 -21.09 9.03
C GLU A 46 -11.57 -19.71 9.33
N LEU A 47 -10.65 -19.24 8.50
CA LEU A 47 -10.10 -17.87 8.55
C LEU A 47 -10.97 -16.95 7.69
N THR A 48 -12.11 -16.54 8.26
CA THR A 48 -13.23 -15.93 7.52
C THR A 48 -13.15 -14.42 7.30
N ASN A 49 -12.13 -13.74 7.82
CA ASN A 49 -11.95 -12.30 7.58
C ASN A 49 -10.47 -11.91 7.38
N PRO A 50 -9.84 -12.34 6.28
CA PRO A 50 -8.50 -11.89 5.96
C PRO A 50 -8.50 -10.39 5.65
N GLN A 51 -7.48 -9.68 6.14
CA GLN A 51 -7.29 -8.27 5.81
C GLN A 51 -6.27 -8.11 4.67
N LEU A 52 -6.36 -7.02 3.92
CA LEU A 52 -5.52 -6.80 2.74
C LEU A 52 -4.49 -5.69 2.94
N ILE A 53 -3.25 -5.93 2.51
CA ILE A 53 -2.25 -4.90 2.28
C ILE A 53 -1.92 -4.85 0.79
N ILE A 54 -2.09 -3.68 0.17
CA ILE A 54 -1.61 -3.41 -1.19
C ILE A 54 -0.20 -2.86 -1.09
N ASN A 55 0.76 -3.54 -1.69
CA ASN A 55 2.18 -3.20 -1.63
C ASN A 55 2.67 -2.63 -2.97
N ARG A 56 3.70 -1.79 -2.91
CA ARG A 56 4.35 -1.16 -4.08
C ARG A 56 3.37 -0.40 -4.98
N LEU A 57 2.43 0.34 -4.38
CA LEU A 57 1.52 1.16 -5.16
C LEU A 57 2.24 2.37 -5.76
N ARG A 58 2.01 2.61 -7.04
CA ARG A 58 2.51 3.77 -7.78
C ARG A 58 1.35 4.60 -8.33
N MET A 59 1.01 5.70 -7.66
CA MET A 59 -0.15 6.54 -8.02
C MET A 59 -0.07 7.10 -9.44
N ASP A 60 1.13 7.43 -9.91
CA ASP A 60 1.36 7.90 -11.28
C ASP A 60 0.97 6.82 -12.32
N MET A 61 1.22 5.55 -12.03
CA MET A 61 0.83 4.42 -12.88
C MET A 61 -0.67 4.10 -12.79
N VAL A 62 -1.27 4.30 -11.61
CA VAL A 62 -2.72 4.17 -11.42
C VAL A 62 -3.47 5.24 -12.22
N LYS A 63 -3.06 6.51 -12.12
CA LYS A 63 -3.71 7.65 -12.80
C LYS A 63 -3.69 7.52 -14.33
N ARG A 64 -2.64 6.94 -14.89
CA ARG A 64 -2.51 6.71 -16.35
C ARG A 64 -3.18 5.41 -16.83
N GLY A 65 -3.67 4.57 -15.93
CA GLY A 65 -4.34 3.30 -16.24
C GLY A 65 -3.40 2.11 -16.48
N ASP A 66 -2.11 2.23 -16.17
CA ASP A 66 -1.12 1.17 -16.35
C ASP A 66 -1.02 0.24 -15.11
N MET A 67 -1.68 0.59 -14.02
CA MET A 67 -1.73 -0.16 -12.77
C MET A 67 -3.15 -0.18 -12.22
N MET A 68 -3.55 -1.29 -11.59
CA MET A 68 -4.89 -1.40 -11.01
C MET A 68 -5.05 -0.41 -9.86
N ASN A 69 -6.22 0.22 -9.77
CA ASN A 69 -6.49 1.13 -8.66
C ASN A 69 -6.84 0.33 -7.38
N ILE A 70 -6.82 1.02 -6.24
CA ILE A 70 -7.08 0.41 -4.93
C ILE A 70 -8.50 -0.16 -4.85
N ASP A 71 -9.49 0.61 -5.31
CA ASP A 71 -10.91 0.26 -5.18
C ASP A 71 -11.26 -0.98 -6.00
N ASP A 72 -10.78 -1.07 -7.25
CA ASP A 72 -10.92 -2.26 -8.11
C ASP A 72 -10.32 -3.50 -7.44
N THR A 73 -9.17 -3.34 -6.77
CA THR A 73 -8.51 -4.46 -6.07
C THR A 73 -9.35 -4.94 -4.90
N ILE A 74 -9.93 -4.03 -4.13
CA ILE A 74 -10.81 -4.36 -3.00
C ILE A 74 -12.09 -5.03 -3.51
N ASP A 75 -12.69 -4.49 -4.56
CA ASP A 75 -13.93 -5.00 -5.14
C ASP A 75 -13.76 -6.43 -5.68
N ILE A 76 -12.62 -6.72 -6.32
CA ILE A 76 -12.31 -8.07 -6.82
C ILE A 76 -12.10 -9.05 -5.66
N LEU A 77 -11.35 -8.66 -4.63
CA LEU A 77 -10.96 -9.57 -3.55
C LEU A 77 -12.01 -9.71 -2.45
N GLY A 78 -12.91 -8.73 -2.32
CA GLY A 78 -14.00 -8.75 -1.32
C GLY A 78 -13.53 -8.74 0.13
N VAL A 79 -12.41 -8.06 0.43
CA VAL A 79 -11.75 -8.08 1.76
C VAL A 79 -11.45 -6.67 2.27
N ASP A 80 -11.37 -6.55 3.60
CA ASP A 80 -11.09 -5.27 4.27
C ASP A 80 -9.65 -4.80 4.02
N LEU A 81 -9.50 -3.57 3.53
CA LEU A 81 -8.20 -2.95 3.35
C LEU A 81 -7.60 -2.51 4.70
N LEU A 82 -6.47 -3.10 5.06
CA LEU A 82 -5.67 -2.73 6.22
C LEU A 82 -4.69 -1.59 5.91
N GLY A 83 -4.17 -1.52 4.69
CA GLY A 83 -3.35 -0.39 4.28
C GLY A 83 -2.70 -0.54 2.91
N VAL A 84 -2.06 0.54 2.50
CA VAL A 84 -1.39 0.68 1.22
C VAL A 84 0.04 1.13 1.49
N VAL A 85 1.01 0.47 0.88
CA VAL A 85 2.42 0.82 0.96
C VAL A 85 2.87 1.35 -0.40
N PRO A 86 3.36 2.61 -0.48
CA PRO A 86 3.90 3.15 -1.72
C PRO A 86 5.16 2.41 -2.15
N ASP A 87 5.44 2.41 -3.45
CA ASP A 87 6.77 2.08 -3.94
C ASP A 87 7.75 3.18 -3.52
N ASP A 88 8.82 2.81 -2.81
CA ASP A 88 9.74 3.74 -2.18
C ASP A 88 11.16 3.15 -2.22
N GLU A 89 12.10 3.89 -2.83
CA GLU A 89 13.50 3.48 -2.96
C GLU A 89 14.18 3.30 -1.59
N GLU A 90 13.71 4.01 -0.56
CA GLU A 90 14.23 3.87 0.81
C GLU A 90 14.00 2.47 1.37
N ILE A 91 12.97 1.74 0.91
CA ILE A 91 12.77 0.32 1.29
C ILE A 91 13.95 -0.53 0.81
N ILE A 92 14.41 -0.30 -0.43
CA ILE A 92 15.53 -1.04 -1.03
C ILE A 92 16.82 -0.67 -0.32
N ILE A 93 17.05 0.63 -0.10
CA ILE A 93 18.25 1.15 0.57
C ILE A 93 18.35 0.60 1.99
N SER A 94 17.26 0.66 2.77
CA SER A 94 17.25 0.23 4.17
C SER A 94 17.43 -1.28 4.30
N SER A 95 16.78 -2.07 3.41
CA SER A 95 16.94 -3.52 3.35
C SER A 95 18.40 -3.92 3.13
N ASN A 96 19.09 -3.26 2.18
CA ASN A 96 20.51 -3.50 1.91
C ASN A 96 21.43 -3.10 3.07
N ARG A 97 21.00 -2.17 3.94
CA ARG A 97 21.74 -1.74 5.14
C ARG A 97 21.45 -2.61 6.36
N GLY A 98 20.45 -3.50 6.30
CA GLY A 98 19.99 -4.27 7.45
C GLY A 98 19.22 -3.44 8.49
N GLU A 99 18.74 -2.25 8.11
CA GLU A 99 17.99 -1.36 8.99
C GLU A 99 16.53 -1.26 8.51
N PRO A 100 15.52 -1.44 9.39
CA PRO A 100 14.12 -1.34 8.98
C PRO A 100 13.75 0.08 8.53
N VAL A 101 13.07 0.23 7.38
CA VAL A 101 12.66 1.54 6.83
C VAL A 101 11.78 2.37 7.80
N VAL A 102 11.15 1.70 8.77
CA VAL A 102 10.35 2.33 9.83
C VAL A 102 11.16 3.13 10.85
N THR A 103 12.48 2.93 10.94
CA THR A 103 13.37 3.72 11.82
C THR A 103 13.72 5.07 11.19
N GLY A 104 13.63 5.17 9.86
CA GLY A 104 13.71 6.43 9.13
C GLY A 104 12.49 7.31 9.41
N SER A 105 12.73 8.55 9.83
CA SER A 105 11.67 9.49 10.22
C SER A 105 10.90 10.11 9.04
N SER A 106 11.35 9.94 7.80
CA SER A 106 10.83 10.69 6.63
C SER A 106 10.30 9.86 5.46
N SER A 107 10.38 8.53 5.48
CA SER A 107 9.89 7.72 4.36
C SER A 107 8.36 7.55 4.40
N PHE A 108 7.72 7.69 3.24
CA PHE A 108 6.28 7.44 3.11
C PHE A 108 5.96 5.97 3.37
N ALA A 109 6.82 5.06 2.91
CA ALA A 109 6.71 3.64 3.24
C ALA A 109 6.81 3.37 4.75
N GLY A 110 7.74 4.02 5.44
CA GLY A 110 7.85 3.91 6.90
C GLY A 110 6.59 4.40 7.62
N GLN A 111 5.98 5.49 7.14
CA GLN A 111 4.70 5.98 7.69
C GLN A 111 3.54 5.01 7.39
N ALA A 112 3.48 4.46 6.18
CA ALA A 112 2.47 3.46 5.81
C ALA A 112 2.53 2.23 6.72
N TYR A 113 3.73 1.67 6.96
CA TYR A 113 3.92 0.55 7.88
C TYR A 113 3.51 0.90 9.32
N ARG A 114 3.84 2.09 9.83
CA ARG A 114 3.41 2.54 11.15
C ARG A 114 1.89 2.63 11.26
N ASN A 115 1.21 3.14 10.22
CA ASN A 115 -0.25 3.23 10.20
C ASN A 115 -0.91 1.85 10.14
N ILE A 116 -0.36 0.92 9.35
CA ILE A 116 -0.81 -0.48 9.28
C ILE A 116 -0.69 -1.15 10.66
N ALA A 117 0.46 -0.99 11.34
CA ALA A 117 0.68 -1.53 12.67
C ALA A 117 -0.36 -1.00 13.69
N LYS A 118 -0.64 0.31 13.67
CA LYS A 118 -1.68 0.91 14.52
C LYS A 118 -3.06 0.33 14.24
N ARG A 119 -3.44 0.13 12.98
CA ARG A 119 -4.73 -0.50 12.62
C ARG A 119 -4.82 -1.95 13.06
N LEU A 120 -3.73 -2.72 12.97
CA LEU A 120 -3.67 -4.08 13.51
C LEU A 120 -3.91 -4.11 15.02
N LEU A 121 -3.47 -3.08 15.74
CA LEU A 121 -3.72 -2.89 17.18
C LEU A 121 -5.11 -2.33 17.49
N GLY A 122 -5.94 -2.06 16.48
CA GLY A 122 -7.31 -1.58 16.63
C GLY A 122 -7.47 -0.06 16.62
N GLU A 123 -6.41 0.71 16.38
CA GLU A 123 -6.50 2.16 16.24
C GLU A 123 -7.11 2.58 14.89
N LYS A 124 -7.96 3.60 14.90
CA LYS A 124 -8.54 4.18 13.68
C LYS A 124 -7.61 5.25 13.12
N VAL A 125 -6.77 4.87 12.16
CA VAL A 125 -5.83 5.78 11.49
C VAL A 125 -6.23 5.93 10.00
N PRO A 126 -6.31 7.15 9.45
CA PRO A 126 -6.63 7.35 8.04
C PRO A 126 -5.54 6.76 7.12
N LEU A 127 -5.93 6.30 5.93
CA LEU A 127 -4.98 5.89 4.90
C LEU A 127 -4.08 7.07 4.52
N LEU A 128 -2.87 6.76 4.06
CA LEU A 128 -1.93 7.79 3.65
C LEU A 128 -2.45 8.46 2.37
N ASP A 129 -2.45 9.79 2.34
CA ASP A 129 -2.85 10.55 1.16
C ASP A 129 -1.70 10.59 0.15
N MET A 130 -1.81 9.76 -0.88
CA MET A 130 -0.78 9.57 -1.90
C MET A 130 -0.90 10.56 -3.08
N ASP A 131 -1.89 11.47 -3.07
CA ASP A 131 -2.10 12.49 -4.11
C ASP A 131 -1.41 13.84 -3.83
N THR A 132 -0.70 13.95 -2.70
CA THR A 132 -0.20 15.22 -2.19
C THR A 132 0.97 15.81 -2.99
N GLU A 133 1.74 15.03 -3.76
CA GLU A 133 2.87 15.57 -4.54
C GLU A 133 2.43 16.54 -5.64
N GLU A 134 1.37 16.22 -6.39
CA GLU A 134 0.83 17.12 -7.42
C GLU A 134 0.31 18.41 -6.77
N THR A 135 -0.41 18.30 -5.66
CA THR A 135 -1.05 19.45 -5.02
C THR A 135 -0.05 20.44 -4.44
N PHE A 136 1.04 20.00 -3.81
CA PHE A 136 2.05 20.92 -3.26
C PHE A 136 2.87 21.60 -4.35
N MET A 137 3.25 20.85 -5.39
CA MET A 137 4.07 21.40 -6.48
C MET A 137 3.26 22.29 -7.43
N ASP A 138 1.98 21.97 -7.64
CA ASP A 138 1.05 22.84 -8.38
C ASP A 138 0.69 24.10 -7.60
N ARG A 139 0.53 24.03 -6.27
CA ARG A 139 0.37 25.24 -5.43
C ARG A 139 1.60 26.14 -5.51
N LEU A 140 2.81 25.58 -5.45
CA LEU A 140 4.05 26.34 -5.61
C LEU A 140 4.16 26.96 -7.02
N ARG A 141 3.92 26.19 -8.09
CA ARG A 141 3.93 26.71 -9.47
C ARG A 141 2.92 27.82 -9.68
N ASN A 142 1.71 27.69 -9.11
CA ASN A 142 0.69 28.73 -9.18
C ASN A 142 1.12 30.02 -8.45
N LEU A 143 1.80 29.91 -7.30
CA LEU A 143 2.38 31.06 -6.59
C LEU A 143 3.49 31.77 -7.39
N PHE A 144 4.37 31.03 -8.05
CA PHE A 144 5.42 31.61 -8.90
C PHE A 144 4.86 32.26 -10.18
N THR A 145 3.83 31.66 -10.78
CA THR A 145 3.17 32.19 -11.98
C THR A 145 2.39 33.48 -11.69
N VAL A 146 1.72 33.56 -10.53
CA VAL A 146 1.01 34.77 -10.08
C VAL A 146 1.98 35.92 -9.79
N LYS A 147 3.21 35.64 -9.31
CA LYS A 147 4.22 36.68 -9.02
C LYS A 147 4.81 37.29 -10.29
N ASN A 148 4.90 36.53 -11.40
CA ASN A 148 5.39 37.05 -12.69
C ASN A 148 4.36 37.89 -13.45
N LYS A 149 3.05 37.62 -13.32
CA LYS A 149 2.01 38.44 -13.96
C LYS A 149 1.86 39.86 -13.37
N LYS A 150 2.31 40.10 -12.14
CA LYS A 150 2.27 41.45 -11.53
C LYS A 150 3.42 42.38 -11.98
N LYS A 151 4.44 41.85 -12.68
CA LYS A 151 5.62 42.63 -13.11
C LYS A 151 5.51 43.18 -14.54
N THR A 152 4.48 42.81 -15.30
CA THR A 152 4.29 43.21 -16.71
C THR A 152 3.26 44.31 -16.94
N TRP A 153 2.72 44.92 -15.88
CA TRP A 153 1.80 46.08 -15.93
C TRP A 153 2.37 47.26 -15.12
N LYS A 154 3.60 47.65 -15.42
CA LYS A 154 4.16 48.99 -15.16
C LYS A 154 5.19 49.27 -16.25
N GLY A 155 4.69 49.62 -17.42
CA GLY A 155 5.43 50.12 -18.58
C GLY A 155 4.46 50.97 -19.37
#